data_AF-A0A554LK97-F1
#
_entry.id   AF-A0A554LK97-F1
#
_cell.length_a   1.000
_cell.length_b   1.000
_cell.length_c   1.000
_cell.angle_alpha   90.00
_cell.angle_beta   90.00
_cell.angle_gamma   90.00
#
_symmetry.space_group_name_H-M   'P 1'
#
loop_
_entity.id
_entity.type
_entity.pdbx_description
1 polymer ?
#
loop_
_entity_poly.entity_id
_entity_poly.type
_entity_poly.pdbx_seq_one_letter_code
_entity_poly.pdbx_strand_id
1 'polypeptide(L)'
;MTIHRKFLLYLLLFLTLFAIIFSYKIAKSKFSPKTTTTAIPEKTITIIEGWRREQIAQLLDKNNLVAYADFMENSQNLEGKLFPDTYRFFAATTADEVIKKMTDNYTKKVANLNISQDDLILASIIEREAKFDEDRPKIAGVYNNRLKINMALEADPTVQYAIEINKDKDFSYWQQLSAGNIQFKSAYNTYLNTGLPPNPICNPGSKSLQAAKNPEKHNYYYFLNTADGKTYYSKTKSEHDKLKRELL
;
A
#
# COMPACT_ATOMS: atom_id res chain seq x y z
N MET A 1 87.98 -10.48 -14.90
CA MET A 1 87.12 -10.36 -13.70
C MET A 1 86.72 -11.76 -13.28
N THR A 2 87.23 -12.25 -12.14
CA THR A 2 87.07 -13.64 -11.68
C THR A 2 85.60 -14.03 -11.52
N ILE A 3 85.27 -15.31 -11.77
CA ILE A 3 83.92 -15.88 -11.65
C ILE A 3 83.24 -15.46 -10.34
N HIS A 4 84.02 -15.39 -9.26
CA HIS A 4 83.59 -14.94 -7.93
C HIS A 4 83.06 -13.49 -7.89
N ARG A 5 83.71 -12.56 -8.61
CA ARG A 5 83.25 -11.15 -8.69
C ARG A 5 81.95 -11.01 -9.49
N LYS A 6 81.76 -11.80 -10.54
CA LYS A 6 80.49 -11.82 -11.30
C LYS A 6 79.36 -12.39 -10.45
N PHE A 7 79.61 -13.48 -9.74
CA PHE A 7 78.63 -14.07 -8.81
C PHE A 7 78.19 -13.09 -7.72
N LEU A 8 79.14 -12.38 -7.11
CA LEU A 8 78.85 -11.38 -6.09
C LEU A 8 77.99 -10.23 -6.64
N LEU A 9 78.25 -9.79 -7.89
CA LEU A 9 77.47 -8.75 -8.55
C LEU A 9 76.03 -9.21 -8.85
N TYR A 10 75.84 -10.43 -9.33
CA TYR A 10 74.51 -11.01 -9.58
C TYR A 10 73.71 -11.19 -8.29
N LEU A 11 74.37 -11.62 -7.20
CA LEU A 11 73.73 -11.76 -5.90
C LEU A 11 73.26 -10.40 -5.36
N LEU A 12 74.07 -9.35 -5.52
CA LEU A 12 73.72 -7.98 -5.13
C LEU A 12 72.54 -7.43 -5.94
N LEU A 13 72.54 -7.63 -7.26
CA LEU A 13 71.42 -7.25 -8.14
C LEU A 13 70.13 -8.02 -7.82
N PHE A 14 70.24 -9.31 -7.45
CA PHE A 14 69.09 -10.10 -7.05
C PHE A 14 68.51 -9.62 -5.72
N LEU A 15 69.35 -9.33 -4.72
CA LEU A 15 68.91 -8.83 -3.42
C LEU A 15 68.24 -7.46 -3.53
N THR A 16 68.75 -6.55 -4.36
CA THR A 16 68.11 -5.24 -4.58
C THR A 16 66.78 -5.37 -5.30
N LEU A 17 66.70 -6.21 -6.34
CA LEU A 17 65.45 -6.46 -7.05
C LEU A 17 64.41 -7.12 -6.14
N PHE A 18 64.83 -8.10 -5.34
CA PHE A 18 63.97 -8.75 -4.35
C PHE A 18 63.45 -7.76 -3.31
N ALA A 19 64.33 -6.89 -2.78
CA ALA A 19 63.93 -5.85 -1.84
C ALA A 19 62.92 -4.87 -2.45
N ILE A 20 63.07 -4.48 -3.72
CA ILE A 20 62.12 -3.60 -4.42
C ILE A 20 60.76 -4.29 -4.60
N ILE A 21 60.74 -5.54 -5.07
CA ILE A 21 59.51 -6.32 -5.27
C ILE A 21 58.81 -6.55 -3.92
N PHE A 22 59.56 -6.88 -2.88
CA PHE A 22 59.04 -7.10 -1.54
C PHE A 22 58.46 -5.80 -0.95
N SER A 23 59.17 -4.68 -1.10
CA SER A 23 58.71 -3.34 -0.69
C SER A 23 57.43 -2.94 -1.42
N TYR A 24 57.36 -3.19 -2.73
CA TYR A 24 56.16 -2.95 -3.53
C TYR A 24 54.98 -3.83 -3.09
N LYS A 25 55.23 -5.10 -2.77
CA LYS A 25 54.21 -6.03 -2.27
C LYS A 25 53.68 -5.61 -0.90
N ILE A 26 54.54 -5.11 -0.01
CA ILE A 26 54.14 -4.53 1.29
C ILE A 26 53.34 -3.24 1.08
N ALA A 27 53.78 -2.35 0.19
CA ALA A 27 53.05 -1.11 -0.10
C ALA A 27 51.65 -1.40 -0.66
N LYS A 28 51.54 -2.34 -1.61
CA LYS A 28 50.24 -2.78 -2.17
C LYS A 28 49.37 -3.50 -1.13
N SER A 29 49.97 -4.28 -0.23
CA SER A 29 49.26 -4.91 0.90
C SER A 29 48.71 -3.90 1.91
N LYS A 30 49.41 -2.77 2.12
CA LYS A 30 48.94 -1.67 2.99
C LYS A 30 47.93 -0.76 2.29
N PHE A 31 47.89 -0.79 0.96
CA PHE A 31 46.98 -0.02 0.12
C PHE A 31 45.88 -0.89 -0.49
N SER A 32 45.22 -1.69 0.34
CA SER A 32 43.88 -2.17 0.02
C SER A 32 42.92 -1.18 0.67
N PRO A 33 42.18 -0.34 -0.07
CA PRO A 33 41.17 0.51 0.54
C PRO A 33 40.19 -0.42 1.26
N LYS A 34 40.18 -0.36 2.60
CA LYS A 34 39.03 -0.83 3.37
C LYS A 34 37.91 0.13 3.03
N THR A 35 37.15 -0.19 1.99
CA THR A 35 35.80 0.34 1.84
C THR A 35 35.01 -0.19 3.03
N THR A 36 35.02 0.56 4.12
CA THR A 36 33.96 0.45 5.11
C THR A 36 32.73 1.03 4.42
N THR A 37 32.09 0.22 3.58
CA THR A 37 30.74 0.51 3.11
C THR A 37 29.87 0.38 4.34
N THR A 38 29.70 1.47 5.08
CA THR A 38 28.71 1.53 6.16
C THR A 38 27.37 1.29 5.47
N ALA A 39 26.87 0.05 5.53
CA ALA A 39 25.60 -0.30 4.92
C ALA A 39 24.54 0.62 5.53
N ILE A 40 23.91 1.45 4.71
CA ILE A 40 22.84 2.34 5.16
C ILE A 40 21.75 1.42 5.72
N PRO A 41 21.33 1.61 6.99
CA PRO A 41 20.37 0.70 7.60
C PRO A 41 19.06 0.71 6.81
N GLU A 42 18.57 -0.49 6.48
CA GLU A 42 17.31 -0.72 5.79
C GLU A 42 16.18 -0.86 6.83
N LYS A 43 15.03 -0.23 6.58
CA LYS A 43 13.79 -0.36 7.35
C LYS A 43 12.76 -1.12 6.52
N THR A 44 12.10 -2.09 7.13
CA THR A 44 10.98 -2.82 6.53
C THR A 44 9.67 -2.24 7.06
N ILE A 45 8.80 -1.80 6.15
CA ILE A 45 7.51 -1.16 6.44
C ILE A 45 6.41 -1.97 5.77
N THR A 46 5.43 -2.42 6.54
CA THR A 46 4.27 -3.15 6.04
C THR A 46 3.05 -2.25 6.04
N ILE A 47 2.51 -2.00 4.85
CA ILE A 47 1.24 -1.29 4.66
C ILE A 47 0.15 -2.33 4.44
N ILE A 48 -0.86 -2.33 5.30
CA ILE A 48 -1.97 -3.30 5.20
C ILE A 48 -3.06 -2.79 4.26
N GLU A 49 -3.82 -3.73 3.69
CA GLU A 49 -4.94 -3.43 2.81
C GLU A 49 -6.02 -2.62 3.57
N GLY A 50 -6.69 -1.71 2.85
CA GLY A 50 -7.73 -0.87 3.43
C GLY A 50 -7.22 0.34 4.21
N TRP A 51 -5.90 0.57 4.28
CA TRP A 51 -5.34 1.79 4.86
C TRP A 51 -5.50 2.99 3.94
N ARG A 52 -5.81 4.13 4.55
CA ARG A 52 -5.80 5.46 3.92
C ARG A 52 -4.44 6.14 4.03
N ARG A 53 -4.20 7.19 3.24
CA ARG A 53 -2.91 7.90 3.19
C ARG A 53 -2.46 8.44 4.56
N GLU A 54 -3.38 8.84 5.42
CA GLU A 54 -3.10 9.35 6.77
C GLU A 54 -2.52 8.27 7.68
N GLN A 55 -3.03 7.03 7.58
CA GLN A 55 -2.51 5.88 8.34
C GLN A 55 -1.10 5.50 7.85
N ILE A 56 -0.89 5.58 6.53
CA ILE A 56 0.43 5.36 5.93
C ILE A 56 1.42 6.43 6.42
N ALA A 57 1.04 7.71 6.33
CA ALA A 57 1.85 8.84 6.80
C ALA A 57 2.26 8.66 8.27
N GLN A 58 1.31 8.26 9.12
CA GLN A 58 1.57 8.01 10.54
C GLN A 58 2.57 6.87 10.75
N LEU A 59 2.43 5.75 10.01
CA LEU A 59 3.36 4.64 10.13
C LEU A 59 4.78 5.06 9.72
N LEU A 60 4.91 5.82 8.63
CA LEU A 60 6.21 6.29 8.14
C LEU A 60 6.87 7.24 9.15
N ASP A 61 6.09 8.17 9.71
CA ASP A 61 6.54 9.15 10.71
C ASP A 61 6.99 8.45 12.01
N LYS A 62 6.17 7.52 12.52
CA LYS A 62 6.49 6.71 13.71
C LYS A 62 7.76 5.88 13.55
N ASN A 63 8.06 5.45 12.32
CA ASN A 63 9.28 4.70 12.01
C ASN A 63 10.48 5.60 11.69
N ASN A 64 10.36 6.93 11.84
CA ASN A 64 11.38 7.91 11.48
C ASN A 64 11.88 7.70 10.04
N LEU A 65 10.96 7.48 9.09
CA LEU A 65 11.31 7.28 7.68
C LEU A 65 10.98 8.52 6.84
N VAL A 66 9.74 9.02 6.93
CA VAL A 66 9.29 10.25 6.25
C VAL A 66 8.37 10.99 7.23
N ALA A 67 8.52 12.30 7.34
CA ALA A 67 7.66 13.10 8.20
C ALA A 67 6.21 13.06 7.73
N TYR A 68 5.26 13.06 8.67
CA TYR A 68 3.83 13.00 8.36
C TYR A 68 3.41 14.08 7.34
N ALA A 69 3.83 15.34 7.56
CA ALA A 69 3.45 16.47 6.71
C ALA A 69 3.97 16.29 5.28
N ASP A 70 5.25 15.93 5.13
CA ASP A 70 5.90 15.71 3.84
C ASP A 70 5.19 14.61 3.05
N PHE A 71 4.85 13.48 3.68
CA PHE A 71 4.13 12.42 2.98
C PHE A 71 2.73 12.86 2.55
N MET A 72 2.00 13.57 3.41
CA MET A 72 0.63 14.03 3.12
C MET A 72 0.58 15.07 2.01
N GLU A 73 1.58 15.94 1.92
CA GLU A 73 1.73 16.92 0.85
C GLU A 73 2.01 16.23 -0.49
N ASN A 74 2.96 15.31 -0.52
CA ASN A 74 3.38 14.66 -1.78
C ASN A 74 2.41 13.57 -2.26
N SER A 75 1.55 13.03 -1.38
CA SER A 75 0.60 11.96 -1.72
C SER A 75 -0.80 12.44 -2.10
N GLN A 76 -0.99 13.72 -2.42
CA GLN A 76 -2.28 14.26 -2.84
C GLN A 76 -2.83 13.53 -4.07
N ASN A 77 -4.12 13.19 -4.03
CA ASN A 77 -4.85 12.50 -5.10
C ASN A 77 -4.32 11.09 -5.44
N LEU A 78 -3.53 10.48 -4.56
CA LEU A 78 -3.00 9.12 -4.73
C LEU A 78 -3.72 8.06 -3.88
N GLU A 79 -4.77 8.43 -3.16
CA GLU A 79 -5.62 7.47 -2.44
C GLU A 79 -6.15 6.40 -3.42
N GLY A 80 -6.06 5.13 -3.01
CA GLY A 80 -6.30 3.97 -3.87
C GLY A 80 -5.06 3.44 -4.60
N LYS A 81 -4.03 4.27 -4.83
CA LYS A 81 -2.84 3.93 -5.63
C LYS A 81 -1.57 3.73 -4.79
N LEU A 82 -1.63 3.99 -3.48
CA LEU A 82 -0.55 3.69 -2.54
C LEU A 82 -0.66 2.21 -2.14
N PHE A 83 -0.22 1.31 -3.03
CA PHE A 83 -0.52 -0.12 -2.94
C PHE A 83 -0.09 -0.75 -1.59
N PRO A 84 -0.94 -1.56 -0.94
CA PRO A 84 -0.59 -2.27 0.28
C PRO A 84 0.39 -3.42 0.00
N ASP A 85 1.54 -3.40 0.66
CA ASP A 85 2.56 -4.45 0.56
C ASP A 85 3.60 -4.26 1.68
N THR A 86 4.61 -5.14 1.71
CA THR A 86 5.81 -4.97 2.53
C THR A 86 6.94 -4.35 1.71
N TYR A 87 7.37 -3.16 2.12
CA TYR A 87 8.39 -2.37 1.46
C TYR A 87 9.67 -2.31 2.29
N ARG A 88 10.79 -2.25 1.58
CA ARG A 88 12.11 -2.00 2.16
C ARG A 88 12.61 -0.63 1.75
N PHE A 89 13.08 0.17 2.70
CA PHE A 89 13.56 1.53 2.45
C PHE A 89 14.89 1.77 3.16
N PHE A 90 15.75 2.59 2.58
CA PHE A 90 16.95 3.06 3.28
C PHE A 90 16.58 4.21 4.23
N ALA A 91 17.36 4.41 5.30
CA ALA A 91 17.04 5.40 6.32
C ALA A 91 16.95 6.87 5.84
N ALA A 92 17.46 7.20 4.66
CA ALA A 92 17.42 8.55 4.07
C ALA A 92 16.42 8.69 2.92
N THR A 93 15.44 7.78 2.82
CA THR A 93 14.45 7.80 1.72
C THR A 93 13.53 9.02 1.83
N THR A 94 13.18 9.62 0.69
CA THR A 94 12.27 10.77 0.61
C THR A 94 10.81 10.34 0.49
N ALA A 95 9.87 11.27 0.74
CA ALA A 95 8.44 11.03 0.50
C ALA A 95 8.17 10.56 -0.94
N ASP A 96 8.78 11.22 -1.93
CA ASP A 96 8.64 10.88 -3.35
C ASP A 96 9.13 9.48 -3.68
N GLU A 97 10.23 9.03 -3.07
CA GLU A 97 10.74 7.67 -3.27
C GLU A 97 9.78 6.62 -2.70
N VAL A 98 9.19 6.88 -1.52
CA VAL A 98 8.17 6.01 -0.94
C VAL A 98 6.96 5.93 -1.86
N ILE A 99 6.41 7.09 -2.23
CA ILE A 99 5.22 7.20 -3.07
C ILE A 99 5.45 6.54 -4.43
N LYS A 100 6.60 6.81 -5.07
CA LYS A 100 6.98 6.18 -6.33
C LYS A 100 7.05 4.66 -6.19
N LYS A 101 7.66 4.14 -5.13
CA LYS A 101 7.75 2.69 -4.92
C LYS A 101 6.38 2.04 -4.77
N MET A 102 5.46 2.69 -4.05
CA MET A 102 4.09 2.19 -3.84
C MET A 102 3.24 2.26 -5.12
N THR A 103 3.33 3.36 -5.86
CA THR A 103 2.59 3.57 -7.13
C THR A 103 3.15 2.74 -8.29
N ASP A 104 4.46 2.50 -8.34
CA ASP A 104 5.07 1.52 -9.25
C ASP A 104 4.57 0.11 -8.92
N ASN A 105 4.43 -0.23 -7.64
CA ASN A 105 3.88 -1.52 -7.23
C ASN A 105 2.40 -1.65 -7.63
N TYR A 106 1.58 -0.62 -7.38
CA TYR A 106 0.20 -0.55 -7.89
C TYR A 106 0.15 -0.86 -9.38
N THR A 107 0.93 -0.12 -10.17
CA THR A 107 0.99 -0.25 -11.63
C THR A 107 1.33 -1.68 -12.05
N LYS A 108 2.31 -2.32 -11.39
CA LYS A 108 2.68 -3.72 -11.64
C LYS A 108 1.54 -4.69 -11.33
N LYS A 109 0.84 -4.49 -10.20
CA LYS A 109 -0.22 -5.40 -9.73
C LYS A 109 -1.47 -5.32 -10.61
N VAL A 110 -1.77 -4.14 -11.18
CA VAL A 110 -2.94 -3.93 -12.03
C VAL A 110 -2.67 -4.07 -13.53
N ALA A 111 -1.42 -4.29 -13.94
CA ALA A 111 -0.99 -4.29 -15.35
C ALA A 111 -1.86 -5.17 -16.26
N ASN A 112 -2.36 -6.30 -15.75
CA ASN A 112 -3.17 -7.26 -16.54
C ASN A 112 -4.69 -7.10 -16.33
N LEU A 113 -5.13 -6.19 -15.47
CA LEU A 113 -6.56 -6.04 -15.09
C LEU A 113 -7.26 -4.89 -15.81
N ASN A 114 -6.52 -3.93 -16.39
CA ASN A 114 -7.07 -2.71 -16.99
C ASN A 114 -8.08 -2.02 -16.05
N ILE A 115 -7.63 -1.73 -14.82
CA ILE A 115 -8.43 -1.08 -13.77
C ILE A 115 -8.75 0.35 -14.20
N SER A 116 -10.03 0.66 -14.36
CA SER A 116 -10.53 2.02 -14.55
C SER A 116 -10.56 2.79 -13.22
N GLN A 117 -10.79 4.10 -13.29
CA GLN A 117 -10.97 4.90 -12.07
C GLN A 117 -12.20 4.41 -11.27
N ASP A 118 -13.29 4.05 -11.94
CA ASP A 118 -14.50 3.53 -11.30
C ASP A 118 -14.25 2.17 -10.63
N ASP A 119 -13.49 1.28 -11.29
CA ASP A 119 -13.06 0.00 -10.71
C ASP A 119 -12.23 0.24 -9.43
N LEU A 120 -11.35 1.23 -9.43
CA LEU A 120 -10.50 1.56 -8.28
C LEU A 120 -11.32 2.12 -7.11
N ILE A 121 -12.27 3.02 -7.39
CA ILE A 121 -13.17 3.57 -6.38
C ILE A 121 -14.01 2.44 -5.77
N LEU A 122 -14.61 1.61 -6.61
CA LEU A 122 -15.42 0.47 -6.15
C LEU A 122 -14.59 -0.53 -5.33
N ALA A 123 -13.35 -0.83 -5.75
CA ALA A 123 -12.44 -1.70 -5.01
C ALA A 123 -12.16 -1.18 -3.60
N SER A 124 -12.01 0.14 -3.43
CA SER A 124 -11.80 0.74 -2.09
C SER A 124 -13.02 0.61 -1.17
N ILE A 125 -14.23 0.62 -1.73
CA ILE A 125 -15.47 0.37 -0.96
C ILE A 125 -15.54 -1.11 -0.57
N ILE A 126 -15.33 -2.02 -1.53
CA ILE A 126 -15.35 -3.47 -1.29
C ILE A 126 -14.34 -3.87 -0.21
N GLU A 127 -13.13 -3.29 -0.22
CA GLU A 127 -12.10 -3.58 0.78
C GLU A 127 -12.55 -3.30 2.22
N ARG A 128 -13.40 -2.29 2.40
CA ARG A 128 -13.91 -1.91 3.72
C ARG A 128 -15.18 -2.66 4.13
N GLU A 129 -15.85 -3.29 3.18
CA GLU A 129 -17.11 -4.02 3.39
C GLU A 129 -16.90 -5.52 3.56
N ALA A 130 -15.96 -6.10 2.81
CA ALA A 130 -15.73 -7.53 2.79
C ALA A 130 -14.88 -7.97 3.98
N LYS A 131 -15.45 -8.86 4.81
CA LYS A 131 -14.69 -9.52 5.88
C LYS A 131 -13.83 -10.67 5.35
N PHE A 132 -14.32 -11.37 4.33
CA PHE A 132 -13.69 -12.55 3.74
C PHE A 132 -13.46 -12.38 2.23
N ASP A 133 -12.50 -13.12 1.69
CA ASP A 133 -12.10 -13.01 0.28
C ASP A 133 -13.18 -13.51 -0.68
N GLU A 134 -13.90 -14.53 -0.25
CA GLU A 134 -14.95 -15.21 -1.00
C GLU A 134 -16.18 -14.31 -1.21
N ASP A 135 -16.41 -13.34 -0.31
CA ASP A 135 -17.56 -12.44 -0.39
C ASP A 135 -17.32 -11.27 -1.36
N ARG A 136 -16.06 -10.93 -1.65
CA ARG A 136 -15.69 -9.74 -2.45
C ARG A 136 -16.35 -9.71 -3.83
N PRO A 137 -16.30 -10.79 -4.66
CA PRO A 137 -16.93 -10.78 -5.99
C PRO A 137 -18.44 -10.56 -5.93
N LYS A 138 -19.09 -11.07 -4.89
CA LYS A 138 -20.55 -10.98 -4.71
C LYS A 138 -20.98 -9.61 -4.17
N ILE A 139 -20.23 -9.04 -3.24
CA ILE A 139 -20.41 -7.64 -2.81
C ILE A 139 -20.20 -6.69 -4.02
N ALA A 140 -19.17 -6.94 -4.84
CA ALA A 140 -18.95 -6.20 -6.08
C ALA A 140 -20.13 -6.31 -7.05
N GLY A 141 -20.74 -7.50 -7.16
CA GLY A 141 -21.96 -7.74 -7.92
C GLY A 141 -23.15 -6.92 -7.41
N VAL A 142 -23.34 -6.83 -6.09
CA VAL A 142 -24.41 -6.01 -5.48
C VAL A 142 -24.24 -4.54 -5.87
N TYR A 143 -23.05 -3.96 -5.68
CA TYR A 143 -22.82 -2.55 -6.03
C TYR A 143 -22.95 -2.30 -7.53
N ASN A 144 -22.46 -3.20 -8.39
CA ASN A 144 -22.67 -3.09 -9.83
C ASN A 144 -24.16 -3.11 -10.22
N ASN A 145 -24.96 -3.94 -9.56
CA ASN A 145 -26.40 -3.98 -9.79
C ASN A 145 -27.06 -2.66 -9.37
N ARG A 146 -26.68 -2.11 -8.21
CA ARG A 146 -27.17 -0.80 -7.74
C ARG A 146 -26.81 0.33 -8.70
N LEU A 147 -25.55 0.40 -9.14
CA LEU A 147 -25.07 1.41 -10.08
C LEU A 147 -25.85 1.40 -11.40
N LYS A 148 -26.13 0.21 -11.95
CA LYS A 148 -26.89 0.05 -13.21
C LYS A 148 -28.30 0.62 -13.17
N ILE A 149 -28.93 0.67 -12.00
CA ILE A 149 -30.30 1.17 -11.81
C ILE A 149 -30.34 2.50 -11.06
N ASN A 150 -29.18 3.19 -10.92
CA ASN A 150 -29.04 4.44 -10.19
C ASN A 150 -29.57 4.36 -8.73
N MET A 151 -29.37 3.22 -8.07
CA MET A 151 -29.64 3.05 -6.65
C MET A 151 -28.42 3.51 -5.83
N ALA A 152 -28.68 4.22 -4.72
CA ALA A 152 -27.64 4.65 -3.78
C ALA A 152 -26.83 3.44 -3.25
N LEU A 153 -25.51 3.59 -3.12
CA LEU A 153 -24.67 2.48 -2.64
C LEU A 153 -24.86 2.21 -1.16
N GLU A 154 -25.17 3.25 -0.37
CA GLU A 154 -25.42 3.15 1.08
C GLU A 154 -24.30 2.41 1.81
N ALA A 155 -23.05 2.72 1.46
CA ALA A 155 -21.87 2.08 2.04
C ALA A 155 -21.34 2.90 3.22
N ASP A 156 -21.45 2.35 4.43
CA ASP A 156 -20.98 2.98 5.68
C ASP A 156 -19.53 3.51 5.59
N PRO A 157 -18.56 2.76 5.02
CA PRO A 157 -17.17 3.22 4.92
C PRO A 157 -17.01 4.55 4.17
N THR A 158 -17.91 4.86 3.24
CA THR A 158 -17.86 6.13 2.49
C THR A 158 -18.21 7.34 3.36
N VAL A 159 -19.13 7.16 4.31
CA VAL A 159 -19.52 8.17 5.29
C VAL A 159 -18.45 8.29 6.38
N GLN A 160 -17.90 7.17 6.84
CA GLN A 160 -16.77 7.15 7.79
C GLN A 160 -15.60 7.96 7.23
N TYR A 161 -15.20 7.67 6.00
CA TYR A 161 -14.13 8.40 5.32
C TYR A 161 -14.42 9.91 5.23
N ALA A 162 -15.66 10.27 4.87
CA ALA A 162 -16.09 11.66 4.74
C ALA A 162 -15.99 12.46 6.05
N ILE A 163 -16.37 11.85 7.16
CA ILE A 163 -16.33 12.48 8.49
C ILE A 163 -14.88 12.61 8.97
N GLU A 164 -14.05 11.62 8.67
CA GLU A 164 -12.71 11.49 9.24
C GLU A 164 -11.62 12.18 8.40
N ILE A 165 -11.92 12.69 7.21
CA ILE A 165 -10.92 13.29 6.30
C ILE A 165 -10.17 14.49 6.88
N ASN A 166 -10.80 15.20 7.81
CA ASN A 166 -10.24 16.37 8.48
C ASN A 166 -10.15 16.20 10.00
N LYS A 167 -10.25 14.95 10.49
CA LYS A 167 -10.15 14.71 11.92
C LYS A 167 -8.73 15.01 12.40
N ASP A 168 -8.63 15.55 13.61
CA ASP A 168 -7.35 15.71 14.29
C ASP A 168 -6.61 14.36 14.35
N LYS A 169 -5.28 14.44 14.54
CA LYS A 169 -4.34 13.30 14.58
C LYS A 169 -4.55 12.35 15.78
N ASP A 170 -5.80 12.05 16.14
CA ASP A 170 -6.16 11.00 17.10
C ASP A 170 -6.14 9.59 16.48
N PHE A 171 -5.99 9.53 15.14
CA PHE A 171 -5.77 8.33 14.33
C PHE A 171 -6.81 7.21 14.54
N SER A 172 -7.98 7.57 15.06
CA SER A 172 -9.10 6.65 15.25
C SER A 172 -9.99 6.72 14.02
N TYR A 173 -9.63 5.91 13.02
CA TYR A 173 -10.34 5.79 11.75
C TYR A 173 -11.37 4.65 11.76
N TRP A 174 -12.29 4.67 10.80
CA TRP A 174 -13.32 3.66 10.58
C TRP A 174 -14.23 3.47 11.80
N GLN A 175 -14.54 4.56 12.50
CA GLN A 175 -15.36 4.52 13.71
C GLN A 175 -16.80 4.13 13.39
N GLN A 176 -17.44 3.39 14.30
CA GLN A 176 -18.82 2.98 14.13
C GLN A 176 -19.72 4.20 13.90
N LEU A 177 -20.54 4.16 12.84
CA LEU A 177 -21.45 5.25 12.53
C LEU A 177 -22.61 5.29 13.52
N SER A 178 -22.92 6.49 14.01
CA SER A 178 -24.19 6.75 14.67
C SER A 178 -25.28 7.03 13.62
N ALA A 179 -26.55 6.88 13.98
CA ALA A 179 -27.66 7.21 13.08
C ALA A 179 -27.61 8.67 12.59
N GLY A 180 -27.09 9.60 13.40
CA GLY A 180 -26.92 11.01 13.01
C GLY A 180 -25.85 11.22 11.94
N ASN A 181 -24.83 10.36 11.89
CA ASN A 181 -23.71 10.49 10.96
C ASN A 181 -24.12 10.22 9.50
N ILE A 182 -25.16 9.40 9.27
CA ILE A 182 -25.64 9.04 7.92
C ILE A 182 -26.10 10.28 7.14
N GLN A 183 -26.52 11.34 7.82
CA GLN A 183 -26.97 12.60 7.22
C GLN A 183 -25.83 13.60 6.98
N PHE A 184 -24.57 13.23 7.22
CA PHE A 184 -23.41 14.09 7.02
C PHE A 184 -23.26 14.49 5.55
N LYS A 185 -23.34 15.79 5.25
CA LYS A 185 -23.26 16.30 3.87
C LYS A 185 -21.84 16.24 3.35
N SER A 186 -21.60 15.37 2.38
CA SER A 186 -20.33 15.24 1.67
C SER A 186 -20.56 14.59 0.31
N ALA A 187 -19.70 14.90 -0.67
CA ALA A 187 -19.68 14.22 -1.97
C ALA A 187 -19.33 12.72 -1.86
N TYR A 188 -18.71 12.30 -0.75
CA TYR A 188 -18.42 10.89 -0.49
C TYR A 188 -19.62 10.15 0.12
N ASN A 189 -20.63 10.84 0.65
CA ASN A 189 -21.73 10.17 1.32
C ASN A 189 -22.65 9.47 0.30
N THR A 190 -22.50 8.15 0.18
CA THR A 190 -23.28 7.33 -0.76
C THR A 190 -24.70 6.98 -0.31
N TYR A 191 -25.14 7.49 0.84
CA TYR A 191 -26.57 7.52 1.22
C TYR A 191 -27.29 8.72 0.60
N LEU A 192 -26.59 9.85 0.46
CA LEU A 192 -27.16 11.11 -0.01
C LEU A 192 -26.94 11.33 -1.52
N ASN A 193 -25.91 10.70 -2.09
CA ASN A 193 -25.55 10.83 -3.50
C ASN A 193 -25.57 9.45 -4.16
N THR A 194 -26.25 9.31 -5.29
CA THR A 194 -26.21 8.09 -6.09
C THR A 194 -24.92 8.05 -6.92
N GLY A 195 -24.51 6.84 -7.33
CA GLY A 195 -23.25 6.63 -8.05
C GLY A 195 -22.06 6.39 -7.12
N LEU A 196 -20.86 6.42 -7.69
CA LEU A 196 -19.61 6.29 -6.95
C LEU A 196 -19.22 7.63 -6.29
N PRO A 197 -18.51 7.60 -5.14
CA PRO A 197 -17.90 8.80 -4.58
C PRO A 197 -16.79 9.34 -5.51
N PRO A 198 -16.32 10.59 -5.32
CA PRO A 198 -15.41 11.22 -6.28
C PRO A 198 -14.04 10.55 -6.38
N ASN A 199 -13.56 9.91 -5.32
CA ASN A 199 -12.27 9.21 -5.28
C ASN A 199 -12.33 7.99 -4.35
N PRO A 200 -11.32 7.10 -4.39
CA PRO A 200 -11.20 5.99 -3.46
C PRO A 200 -11.17 6.46 -2.00
N ILE A 201 -11.65 5.61 -1.09
CA ILE A 201 -11.68 5.89 0.36
C ILE A 201 -10.52 5.25 1.13
N CYS A 202 -9.76 4.36 0.49
CA CYS A 202 -8.59 3.69 1.03
C CYS A 202 -7.77 3.07 -0.11
N ASN A 203 -6.63 2.43 0.22
CA ASN A 203 -5.82 1.65 -0.71
C ASN A 203 -6.24 0.17 -0.69
N PRO A 204 -6.93 -0.33 -1.74
CA PRO A 204 -7.41 -1.70 -1.78
C PRO A 204 -6.31 -2.71 -2.13
N GLY A 205 -6.53 -3.96 -1.72
CA GLY A 205 -5.73 -5.11 -2.09
C GLY A 205 -6.02 -5.63 -3.49
N SER A 206 -5.19 -6.58 -3.96
CA SER A 206 -5.38 -7.22 -5.27
C SER A 206 -6.73 -7.94 -5.39
N LYS A 207 -7.23 -8.54 -4.31
CA LYS A 207 -8.51 -9.29 -4.33
C LYS A 207 -9.70 -8.37 -4.54
N SER A 208 -9.73 -7.22 -3.89
CA SER A 208 -10.78 -6.21 -4.06
C SER A 208 -10.71 -5.57 -5.46
N LEU A 209 -9.51 -5.31 -5.98
CA LEU A 209 -9.32 -4.85 -7.37
C LEU A 209 -9.84 -5.87 -8.39
N GLN A 210 -9.52 -7.15 -8.20
CA GLN A 210 -10.03 -8.23 -9.07
C GLN A 210 -11.55 -8.36 -8.99
N ALA A 211 -12.12 -8.28 -7.80
CA ALA A 211 -13.57 -8.35 -7.58
C ALA A 211 -14.32 -7.16 -8.19
N ALA A 212 -13.80 -5.94 -8.05
CA ALA A 212 -14.36 -4.76 -8.68
C ALA A 212 -14.37 -4.89 -10.21
N LYS A 213 -13.27 -5.38 -10.78
CA LYS A 213 -13.13 -5.58 -12.23
C LYS A 213 -14.01 -6.70 -12.77
N ASN A 214 -14.10 -7.80 -12.03
CA ASN A 214 -14.79 -9.01 -12.44
C ASN A 214 -15.83 -9.41 -11.38
N PRO A 215 -16.92 -8.63 -11.24
CA PRO A 215 -17.95 -8.90 -10.25
C PRO A 215 -18.70 -10.20 -10.56
N GLU A 216 -19.14 -10.91 -9.52
CA GLU A 216 -20.05 -12.04 -9.68
C GLU A 216 -21.39 -11.57 -10.27
N LYS A 217 -21.90 -12.29 -11.27
CA LYS A 217 -23.19 -11.98 -11.88
C LYS A 217 -24.31 -12.63 -11.10
N HIS A 218 -25.19 -11.82 -10.53
CA HIS A 218 -26.39 -12.26 -9.81
C HIS A 218 -27.44 -11.14 -9.77
N ASN A 219 -28.58 -11.38 -9.11
CA ASN A 219 -29.69 -10.41 -8.98
C ASN A 219 -29.90 -9.90 -7.54
N TYR A 220 -28.89 -9.97 -6.67
CA TYR A 220 -28.92 -9.35 -5.35
C TYR A 220 -28.64 -7.85 -5.42
N TYR A 221 -29.33 -7.10 -4.55
CA TYR A 221 -29.19 -5.64 -4.39
C TYR A 221 -28.87 -5.27 -2.95
N TYR A 222 -28.92 -6.21 -2.01
CA TYR A 222 -28.66 -5.97 -0.61
C TYR A 222 -27.80 -7.10 -0.06
N PHE A 223 -26.95 -6.77 0.92
CA PHE A 223 -26.24 -7.75 1.72
C PHE A 223 -26.26 -7.33 3.19
N LEU A 224 -26.13 -8.29 4.10
CA LEU A 224 -26.07 -8.09 5.54
C LEU A 224 -24.91 -8.94 6.10
N ASN A 225 -23.94 -8.26 6.71
CA ASN A 225 -22.87 -8.90 7.44
C ASN A 225 -23.32 -9.13 8.88
N THR A 226 -23.16 -10.36 9.36
CA THR A 226 -23.49 -10.74 10.75
C THR A 226 -22.24 -10.83 11.61
N ALA A 227 -22.39 -10.81 12.93
CA ALA A 227 -21.26 -10.74 13.87
C ALA A 227 -20.32 -11.97 13.77
N ASP A 228 -20.87 -13.14 13.46
CA ASP A 228 -20.11 -14.37 13.20
C ASP A 228 -19.30 -14.31 11.89
N GLY A 229 -19.50 -13.26 11.08
CA GLY A 229 -18.82 -12.99 9.82
C GLY A 229 -19.55 -13.49 8.59
N LYS A 230 -20.73 -14.08 8.71
CA LYS A 230 -21.46 -14.55 7.53
C LYS A 230 -22.16 -13.40 6.81
N THR A 231 -22.07 -13.43 5.48
CA THR A 231 -22.73 -12.46 4.60
C THR A 231 -24.00 -13.07 4.01
N TYR A 232 -25.15 -12.42 4.22
CA TYR A 232 -26.44 -12.81 3.66
C TYR A 232 -26.83 -11.86 2.55
N TYR A 233 -27.34 -12.38 1.42
CA TYR A 233 -27.68 -11.58 0.25
C TYR A 233 -29.18 -11.65 -0.05
N SER A 234 -29.77 -10.53 -0.46
CA SER A 234 -31.19 -10.47 -0.82
C SER A 234 -31.46 -9.61 -2.05
N LYS A 235 -32.55 -9.93 -2.74
CA LYS A 235 -32.94 -9.27 -3.99
C LYS A 235 -33.80 -8.05 -3.73
N THR A 236 -34.58 -8.06 -2.65
CA THR A 236 -35.52 -6.99 -2.31
C THR A 236 -35.25 -6.40 -0.93
N LYS A 237 -35.69 -5.14 -0.74
CA LYS A 237 -35.62 -4.47 0.56
C LYS A 237 -36.41 -5.22 1.64
N SER A 238 -37.57 -5.79 1.30
CA SER A 238 -38.39 -6.57 2.23
C SER A 238 -37.67 -7.81 2.75
N GLU A 239 -36.99 -8.55 1.85
CA GLU A 239 -36.14 -9.70 2.23
C GLU A 239 -34.97 -9.26 3.11
N HIS A 240 -34.31 -8.15 2.77
CA HIS A 240 -33.22 -7.59 3.58
C HIS A 240 -33.70 -7.22 4.99
N ASP A 241 -34.82 -6.53 5.11
CA ASP A 241 -35.38 -6.11 6.40
C ASP A 241 -35.83 -7.30 7.24
N LYS A 242 -36.29 -8.38 6.60
CA LYS A 242 -36.56 -9.65 7.27
C LYS A 242 -35.29 -10.25 7.86
N LEU A 243 -34.21 -10.36 7.07
CA LEU A 243 -32.91 -10.85 7.55
C LEU A 243 -32.39 -10.01 8.73
N LYS A 244 -32.53 -8.68 8.68
CA LYS A 244 -32.14 -7.81 9.80
C LYS A 244 -32.91 -8.13 11.09
N ARG A 245 -34.23 -8.37 11.01
CA ARG A 245 -35.03 -8.74 12.19
C ARG A 245 -34.70 -10.11 12.77
N GLU A 246 -34.20 -11.02 11.93
CA GLU A 246 -33.90 -12.41 12.33
C GLU A 246 -32.47 -12.60 12.84
N LEU A 247 -31.53 -11.74 12.45
CA LEU A 247 -30.09 -11.95 12.64
C LEU A 247 -29.36 -10.83 13.41
N LEU A 248 -30.00 -9.67 13.63
CA LEU A 248 -29.49 -8.56 14.45
C LEU A 248 -30.40 -8.35 15.66
#